data_AF-A0A318Y999-F1
#
_entry.id   AF-A0A318Y999-F1
#
_cell.length_a   1.000
_cell.length_b   1.000
_cell.length_c   1.000
_cell.angle_alpha   90.00
_cell.angle_beta   90.00
_cell.angle_gamma   90.00
#
_symmetry.space_group_name_H-M   'P 1'
#
loop_
_entity.id
_entity.type
_entity.pdbx_description
1 polymer ?
#
loop_
_entity_poly.entity_id
_entity_poly.type
_entity_poly.pdbx_seq_one_letter_code
_entity_poly.pdbx_strand_id
1 'polypeptide(L)'
;LLDGRIEISNNRAENAIRPYVTGRKNWLFADTTRGAKASALVYSMIESAKANQLNPYMYLVYLLSKLPGLKELTQESLTPYLPWSPELPSWCHKDSSKTPQD
;
A
#
# COMPACT_ATOMS: atom_id res chain seq x y z
N LEU A 1 -23.86 16.10 5.49
CA LEU A 1 -24.13 14.84 4.74
C LEU A 1 -24.82 15.20 3.42
N LEU A 2 -24.11 15.79 2.46
CA LEU A 2 -24.70 16.34 1.21
C LEU A 2 -24.08 15.76 -0.07
N ASP A 3 -23.06 14.91 0.04
CA ASP A 3 -22.42 14.29 -1.13
C ASP A 3 -23.01 12.89 -1.37
N GLY A 4 -23.84 12.76 -2.40
CA GLY A 4 -24.48 11.50 -2.81
C GLY A 4 -23.54 10.47 -3.42
N ARG A 5 -22.24 10.78 -3.57
CA ARG A 5 -21.20 9.82 -4.00
C ARG A 5 -20.74 8.90 -2.87
N ILE A 6 -21.10 9.21 -1.63
CA ILE A 6 -20.73 8.41 -0.46
C ILE A 6 -21.72 7.25 -0.35
N GLU A 7 -21.21 6.02 -0.42
CA GLU A 7 -22.03 4.83 -0.17
C GLU A 7 -22.64 4.91 1.24
N ILE A 8 -23.92 4.56 1.36
CA ILE A 8 -24.62 4.51 2.66
C ILE A 8 -24.04 3.42 3.59
N SER A 9 -23.35 2.44 3.01
CA SER A 9 -22.72 1.33 3.72
C SER A 9 -21.20 1.51 3.82
N ASN A 10 -20.61 1.06 4.93
CA ASN A 10 -19.16 1.05 5.11
C ASN A 10 -18.49 -0.20 4.48
N ASN A 11 -19.22 -1.00 3.69
CA ASN A 11 -18.80 -2.33 3.25
C ASN A 11 -17.44 -2.30 2.53
N ARG A 12 -17.16 -1.25 1.75
CA ARG A 12 -15.86 -1.02 1.12
C ARG A 12 -14.72 -0.93 2.14
N ALA A 13 -14.91 -0.14 3.20
CA ALA A 13 -13.91 0.04 4.25
C ALA A 13 -13.73 -1.26 5.07
N GLU A 14 -14.82 -1.97 5.37
CA GLU A 14 -14.77 -3.25 6.06
C GLU A 14 -14.03 -4.32 5.25
N ASN A 15 -14.30 -4.39 3.94
CA ASN A 15 -13.60 -5.31 3.04
C ASN A 15 -12.10 -4.99 2.94
N ALA A 16 -11.72 -3.71 2.94
CA ALA A 16 -10.32 -3.28 2.90
C ALA A 16 -9.55 -3.67 4.18
N ILE A 17 -10.17 -3.58 5.37
CA ILE A 17 -9.52 -3.90 6.64
C ILE A 17 -9.58 -5.40 7.00
N ARG A 18 -10.53 -6.17 6.45
CA ARG A 18 -10.73 -7.59 6.76
C ARG A 18 -9.45 -8.44 6.65
N PRO A 19 -8.59 -8.32 5.63
CA PRO A 19 -7.35 -9.09 5.54
C PRO A 19 -6.40 -8.86 6.72
N TYR A 20 -6.31 -7.61 7.19
CA TYR A 20 -5.51 -7.27 8.38
C TYR A 20 -6.07 -7.93 9.65
N VAL A 21 -7.39 -7.85 9.84
CA VAL A 21 -8.06 -8.38 11.03
C VAL A 21 -7.92 -9.90 11.12
N THR A 22 -7.93 -10.59 9.99
CA THR A 22 -7.69 -12.04 9.93
C THR A 22 -6.20 -12.36 10.15
N GLY A 23 -5.29 -11.62 9.52
CA GLY A 23 -3.84 -11.87 9.56
C GLY A 23 -3.18 -11.59 10.90
N ARG A 24 -3.65 -10.57 11.64
CA ARG A 24 -3.02 -10.13 12.91
C ARG A 24 -2.91 -11.21 13.98
N LYS A 25 -3.77 -12.24 13.94
CA LYS A 25 -3.69 -13.39 14.87
C LYS A 25 -2.42 -14.23 14.68
N ASN A 26 -1.81 -14.16 13.50
CA ASN A 26 -0.62 -14.92 13.12
C ASN A 26 0.66 -14.06 13.03
N TRP A 27 0.58 -12.78 13.40
CA TRP A 27 1.72 -11.86 13.32
C TRP A 27 2.28 -11.57 14.71
N LEU A 28 3.55 -11.94 14.91
CA LEU A 28 4.24 -11.94 16.19
C LEU A 28 4.18 -10.60 16.96
N PHE A 29 4.10 -9.47 16.25
CA PHE A 29 4.15 -8.14 16.86
C PHE A 29 2.84 -7.34 16.76
N ALA A 30 1.76 -7.93 16.25
CA ALA A 30 0.51 -7.20 16.03
C ALA A 30 -0.20 -6.76 17.32
N ASP A 31 0.16 -7.32 18.47
CA ASP A 31 -0.38 -6.98 19.80
C ASP A 31 0.39 -5.83 20.50
N THR A 32 1.57 -5.49 20.01
CA THR A 32 2.37 -4.39 20.56
C THR A 32 2.00 -3.06 19.88
N THR A 33 2.03 -1.95 20.60
CA THR A 33 1.78 -0.61 20.01
C THR A 33 2.71 -0.30 18.85
N ARG A 34 4.00 -0.65 18.99
CA ARG A 34 5.02 -0.47 17.94
C ARG A 34 4.73 -1.35 16.73
N GLY A 35 4.41 -2.62 16.92
CA GLY A 35 4.13 -3.54 15.81
C GLY A 35 2.80 -3.25 15.13
N ALA A 36 1.77 -2.83 15.87
CA ALA A 36 0.51 -2.34 15.31
C ALA A 36 0.75 -1.10 14.42
N LYS A 37 1.56 -0.14 14.88
CA LYS A 37 1.93 1.04 14.08
C LYS A 37 2.72 0.66 12.82
N ALA A 38 3.70 -0.24 12.93
CA ALA A 38 4.46 -0.71 11.78
C ALA A 38 3.56 -1.45 10.77
N SER A 39 2.67 -2.31 11.24
CA SER A 39 1.74 -3.06 10.39
C SER A 39 0.77 -2.13 9.67
N ALA A 40 0.25 -1.11 10.37
CA ALA A 40 -0.60 -0.08 9.77
C ALA A 40 0.13 0.69 8.65
N LEU A 41 1.40 1.06 8.86
CA LEU A 41 2.20 1.74 7.82
C LEU A 41 2.38 0.87 6.58
N VAL A 42 2.71 -0.42 6.76
CA VAL A 42 2.89 -1.36 5.64
C VAL A 42 1.58 -1.55 4.88
N TYR A 43 0.46 -1.73 5.57
CA TYR A 43 -0.85 -1.86 4.92
C TYR A 43 -1.25 -0.59 4.19
N SER A 44 -1.01 0.59 4.75
CA SER A 44 -1.26 1.86 4.06
C SER A 44 -0.45 1.98 2.76
N MET A 45 0.82 1.54 2.75
CA MET A 45 1.64 1.50 1.53
C MET A 45 1.09 0.52 0.50
N ILE A 46 0.66 -0.67 0.93
CA ILE A 46 0.07 -1.69 0.05
C ILE A 46 -1.22 -1.19 -0.58
N GLU A 47 -2.14 -0.63 0.21
CA GLU A 47 -3.42 -0.12 -0.30
C GLU A 47 -3.21 1.09 -1.22
N SER A 48 -2.26 1.96 -0.90
CA SER A 48 -1.86 3.06 -1.80
C SER A 48 -1.31 2.52 -3.13
N ALA A 49 -0.46 1.49 -3.10
CA ALA A 49 0.08 0.87 -4.31
C ALA A 49 -1.03 0.23 -5.17
N LYS A 50 -1.98 -0.49 -4.54
CA LYS A 50 -3.15 -1.06 -5.24
C LYS A 50 -4.02 0.01 -5.89
N ALA A 51 -4.28 1.12 -5.18
CA ALA A 51 -5.05 2.24 -5.69
C ALA A 51 -4.40 2.90 -6.91
N ASN A 52 -3.07 2.86 -7.01
CA ASN A 52 -2.30 3.36 -8.16
C ASN A 52 -1.97 2.26 -9.20
N GLN A 53 -2.68 1.13 -9.18
CA GLN A 53 -2.53 0.04 -10.15
C GLN A 53 -1.13 -0.60 -10.19
N LEU A 54 -0.40 -0.52 -9.07
CA LEU A 54 0.90 -1.18 -8.90
C LEU A 54 0.75 -2.59 -8.37
N ASN A 55 1.74 -3.44 -8.65
CA ASN A 55 1.95 -4.70 -7.95
C ASN A 55 2.56 -4.40 -6.57
N PRO A 56 1.83 -4.60 -5.46
CA PRO A 56 2.30 -4.18 -4.13
C PRO A 56 3.60 -4.87 -3.71
N TYR A 57 3.81 -6.13 -4.11
CA TYR A 57 5.01 -6.87 -3.77
C TYR A 57 6.24 -6.25 -4.46
N MET A 58 6.16 -6.04 -5.78
CA MET A 58 7.25 -5.46 -6.56
C MET A 58 7.55 -4.02 -6.10
N TYR A 59 6.51 -3.24 -5.83
CA TYR A 59 6.65 -1.88 -5.32
C TYR A 59 7.37 -1.85 -3.95
N LEU A 60 7.01 -2.72 -3.01
CA LEU A 60 7.71 -2.80 -1.72
C LEU A 60 9.16 -3.24 -1.88
N VAL A 61 9.44 -4.21 -2.76
CA VAL A 61 10.82 -4.63 -3.08
C VAL A 61 11.63 -3.45 -3.63
N TYR A 62 11.06 -2.67 -4.54
CA TYR A 62 11.68 -1.47 -5.09
C TYR A 62 12.01 -0.45 -3.99
N LEU A 63 11.03 -0.10 -3.16
CA LEU A 63 11.20 0.87 -2.07
C LEU A 63 12.27 0.43 -1.09
N LEU A 64 12.17 -0.80 -0.57
CA LEU A 64 13.10 -1.31 0.44
C LEU A 64 14.52 -1.50 -0.11
N SER A 65 14.68 -1.66 -1.42
CA SER A 65 16.00 -1.76 -2.06
C SER A 65 16.63 -0.40 -2.33
N LYS A 66 15.83 0.63 -2.65
CA LYS A 66 16.35 1.95 -3.08
C LYS A 66 16.40 2.99 -1.97
N LEU A 67 15.40 3.03 -1.10
CA LEU A 67 15.32 4.05 -0.04
C LEU A 67 16.52 4.06 0.92
N PRO A 68 17.10 2.91 1.34
CA PRO A 68 18.29 2.93 2.21
C PRO A 68 19.53 3.58 1.57
N GLY A 69 19.56 3.70 0.24
CA GLY A 69 20.65 4.36 -0.50
C GLY A 69 20.53 5.88 -0.58
N LEU A 70 19.41 6.47 -0.11
CA LEU A 70 19.22 7.92 -0.12
C LEU A 70 19.97 8.56 1.06
N LYS A 71 20.70 9.64 0.78
CA LYS A 71 21.39 10.42 1.82
C LYS A 71 20.41 11.15 2.73
N GLU A 72 19.29 11.61 2.18
CA GLU A 72 18.27 12.39 2.89
C GLU A 72 16.88 11.95 2.44
N LEU A 73 15.92 12.00 3.37
CA LEU A 73 14.51 11.72 3.11
C LEU A 73 13.72 13.05 3.11
N THR A 74 13.99 13.89 2.13
CA THR A 74 13.20 15.10 1.86
C THR A 74 12.02 14.79 0.93
N GLN A 75 11.00 15.66 0.91
CA GLN A 75 9.83 15.46 0.04
C GLN A 75 10.21 15.37 -1.44
N GLU A 76 11.15 16.20 -1.88
CA GLU A 76 11.69 16.17 -3.25
C GLU A 76 12.39 14.84 -3.55
N SER A 77 13.25 14.36 -2.64
CA SER A 77 13.96 13.08 -2.80
C SER A 77 13.04 11.87 -2.85
N LEU A 78 11.89 11.94 -2.17
CA LEU A 78 10.91 10.86 -2.11
C LEU A 78 9.92 10.88 -3.27
N THR A 79 9.76 12.02 -3.95
CA THR A 79 8.76 12.18 -5.02
C THR A 79 8.88 11.11 -6.13
N PRO A 80 10.09 10.72 -6.59
CA PRO A 80 10.25 9.64 -7.56
C PRO A 80 9.76 8.26 -7.10
N TYR A 81 9.69 8.04 -5.79
CA TYR A 81 9.34 6.76 -5.17
C TYR A 81 7.87 6.65 -4.80
N LEU A 82 7.10 7.73 -4.91
CA LEU A 82 5.68 7.74 -4.57
C LEU A 82 4.88 6.87 -5.54
N PRO A 83 3.73 6.31 -5.13
CA PRO A 83 3.01 5.33 -5.93
C PRO A 83 2.36 5.91 -7.20
N TRP A 84 2.23 7.24 -7.30
CA TRP A 84 1.77 7.96 -8.49
C TRP A 84 2.92 8.56 -9.31
N SER A 85 4.18 8.26 -8.96
CA SER A 85 5.34 8.79 -9.67
C SER A 85 5.44 8.17 -11.08
N PRO A 86 5.68 9.00 -12.12
CA PRO A 86 5.92 8.49 -13.47
C PRO A 86 7.30 7.83 -13.61
N GLU A 87 8.20 8.03 -12.65
CA GLU A 87 9.57 7.49 -12.66
C GLU A 87 9.65 6.06 -12.11
N LEU A 88 8.51 5.47 -11.73
CA LEU A 88 8.47 4.10 -11.25
C LEU A 88 8.90 3.10 -12.35
N PRO A 89 9.66 2.06 -11.99
CA PRO A 89 10.03 1.03 -12.95
C PRO A 89 8.79 0.34 -13.53
N SER A 90 8.85 -0.01 -14.82
CA SER A 90 7.74 -0.67 -15.53
C SER A 90 7.25 -1.95 -14.85
N TRP A 91 8.17 -2.73 -14.26
CA TRP A 91 7.88 -3.97 -13.54
C TRP A 91 7.18 -3.77 -12.19
N CYS A 92 7.05 -2.53 -11.70
CA CYS A 92 6.21 -2.22 -10.53
C CYS A 92 4.73 -2.16 -10.89
N HIS A 93 4.39 -1.97 -12.16
CA HIS A 93 3.00 -1.91 -12.61
C HIS A 93 2.41 -3.33 -12.71
N LYS A 94 1.09 -3.46 -12.54
CA LYS A 94 0.42 -4.75 -12.73
C LYS A 94 0.51 -5.19 -14.18
N ASP A 95 0.93 -6.43 -14.41
CA ASP A 95 0.83 -7.08 -15.72
C ASP A 95 -0.64 -7.13 -16.14
N SER A 96 -1.02 -6.43 -17.20
CA SER A 96 -2.38 -6.45 -17.77
C SER A 96 -2.82 -7.84 -18.24
N SER A 97 -1.87 -8.77 -18.43
CA SER A 97 -2.09 -10.13 -18.92
C SER A 97 -2.50 -11.16 -17.85
N LYS A 98 -2.41 -10.83 -16.55
CA LYS A 98 -2.61 -11.78 -15.45
C LYS A 98 -3.80 -11.46 -14.54
N THR A 99 -4.55 -10.40 -14.80
CA THR A 99 -5.72 -10.05 -13.98
C THR A 99 -6.89 -10.94 -14.41
N PRO A 100 -7.42 -11.84 -13.54
CA PRO A 100 -8.74 -12.41 -13.77
C PRO A 100 -9.72 -11.23 -13.88
N GLN A 101 -10.50 -11.22 -14.97
CA GLN A 101 -11.65 -10.34 -15.08
C GLN A 101 -12.66 -10.81 -14.03
N ASP A 102 -12.64 -10.17 -12.85
CA ASP A 102 -13.74 -10.23 -11.89
C ASP A 102 -14.75 -9.12 -12.20
#